data_AF-A0A529I8L7-F1
#
_entry.id   AF-A0A529I8L7-F1
#
_cell.length_a   1.000
_cell.length_b   1.000
_cell.length_c   1.000
_cell.angle_alpha   90.00
_cell.angle_beta   90.00
_cell.angle_gamma   90.00
#
_symmetry.space_group_name_H-M   'P 1'
#
loop_
_entity.id
_entity.type
_entity.pdbx_description
1 polymer ?
#
loop_
_entity_poly.entity_id
_entity_poly.type
_entity_poly.pdbx_seq_one_letter_code
_entity_poly.pdbx_strand_id
1 'polypeptide(L)'
;MRKWKIALGTAVALGAISMASVHLLDMGSLSLNAGTAGAAPAPAAFVMPVPVVNVVKRTLPIYLDYAARVEPIRSITLQARVPGYLQEQAAADGSDVKQGDLLYRIAPEDYQAALDQAKA
;
A
#
# COMPACT_ATOMS: atom_id res chain seq x y z
N MET A 1 -34.81 -26.61 17.02
CA MET A 1 -35.40 -27.97 16.89
C MET A 1 -35.23 -28.78 18.19
N ARG A 2 -35.77 -28.31 19.33
CA ARG A 2 -35.58 -28.95 20.66
C ARG A 2 -36.90 -29.19 21.42
N LYS A 3 -38.04 -29.13 20.71
CA LYS A 3 -39.39 -29.29 21.28
C LYS A 3 -39.89 -30.75 21.33
N TRP A 4 -39.27 -31.67 20.59
CA TRP A 4 -39.64 -33.11 20.59
C TRP A 4 -39.24 -33.82 21.89
N LYS A 5 -38.05 -33.55 22.44
CA LYS A 5 -37.52 -34.27 23.62
C LYS A 5 -38.42 -34.15 24.87
N ILE A 6 -39.25 -33.11 24.94
CA ILE A 6 -40.18 -32.86 26.07
C ILE A 6 -41.44 -33.74 25.97
N ALA A 7 -41.86 -34.12 24.75
CA ALA A 7 -43.01 -34.99 24.53
C ALA A 7 -42.71 -36.49 24.78
N LEU A 8 -41.43 -36.89 24.76
CA LEU A 8 -41.03 -38.27 25.04
C LEU A 8 -40.96 -38.58 26.54
N GLY A 9 -40.66 -37.58 27.37
CA GLY A 9 -40.55 -37.72 28.83
C GLY A 9 -41.89 -37.97 29.53
N THR A 10 -42.98 -37.40 28.99
CA THR A 10 -44.34 -37.60 29.53
C THR A 10 -44.88 -39.01 29.31
N ALA A 11 -44.26 -39.83 28.46
CA ALA A 11 -44.68 -41.21 28.21
C ALA A 11 -44.10 -42.24 29.21
N VAL A 12 -42.94 -41.98 29.85
CA VAL A 12 -42.39 -42.89 30.88
C VAL A 12 -43.05 -42.67 32.25
N ALA A 13 -43.75 -41.55 32.42
CA ALA A 13 -44.71 -41.34 33.51
C ALA A 13 -45.87 -42.36 33.53
N LEU A 14 -46.02 -43.20 32.49
CA LEU A 14 -46.98 -44.30 32.45
C LEU A 14 -46.40 -45.67 32.86
N GLY A 15 -45.09 -45.76 33.16
CA GLY A 15 -44.44 -46.94 33.77
C GLY A 15 -44.73 -47.12 35.27
N ALA A 16 -45.67 -46.34 35.79
CA ALA A 16 -46.22 -46.42 37.14
C ALA A 16 -47.26 -47.55 37.32
N ILE A 17 -47.34 -48.54 36.42
CA ILE A 17 -48.47 -49.50 36.42
C ILE A 17 -48.07 -50.95 36.77
N SER A 18 -46.86 -51.17 37.28
CA SER A 18 -46.55 -52.38 38.07
C SER A 18 -45.77 -51.97 39.33
N MET A 19 -46.34 -51.41 40.40
CA MET A 19 -47.41 -51.96 41.23
C MET A 19 -47.39 -53.48 41.33
N ALA A 20 -47.42 -53.95 42.57
CA ALA A 20 -47.36 -55.35 42.98
C ALA A 20 -46.00 -56.02 42.75
N SER A 21 -45.09 -55.91 43.72
CA SER A 21 -44.44 -57.12 44.23
C SER A 21 -43.75 -56.96 45.58
N VAL A 22 -43.23 -55.82 46.01
CA VAL A 22 -42.49 -55.79 47.29
C VAL A 22 -42.63 -54.46 48.04
N HIS A 23 -43.87 -54.18 48.45
CA HIS A 23 -44.18 -53.31 49.59
C HIS A 23 -44.21 -54.12 50.90
N LEU A 24 -43.54 -55.27 50.99
CA LEU A 24 -43.66 -56.17 52.13
C LEU A 24 -42.33 -56.30 52.88
N LEU A 25 -42.17 -55.51 53.95
CA LEU A 25 -41.53 -55.92 55.22
C LEU A 25 -40.18 -55.34 55.68
N ASP A 26 -39.63 -54.24 55.13
CA ASP A 26 -38.53 -53.57 55.86
C ASP A 26 -38.54 -52.04 55.78
N MET A 27 -39.72 -51.48 56.08
CA MET A 27 -39.81 -50.13 56.64
C MET A 27 -39.37 -50.19 58.11
N GLY A 28 -38.06 -50.13 58.34
CA GLY A 28 -37.48 -50.30 59.67
C GLY A 28 -36.17 -49.57 59.86
N SER A 29 -36.19 -48.23 59.77
CA SER A 29 -35.21 -47.34 60.44
C SER A 29 -33.71 -47.58 60.16
N LEU A 30 -33.13 -46.82 59.21
CA LEU A 30 -31.72 -46.43 59.32
C LEU A 30 -31.45 -45.04 58.73
N SER A 31 -31.14 -44.13 59.64
CA SER A 31 -30.85 -42.72 59.48
C SER A 31 -29.63 -42.47 58.58
N LEU A 32 -29.78 -41.66 57.54
CA LEU A 32 -28.65 -41.15 56.74
C LEU A 32 -28.66 -39.60 56.76
N ASN A 33 -27.95 -39.03 57.75
CA ASN A 33 -27.60 -37.63 57.77
C ASN A 33 -26.42 -37.40 56.81
N ALA A 34 -26.73 -37.15 55.53
CA ALA A 34 -25.73 -36.76 54.53
C ALA A 34 -25.77 -35.23 54.36
N GLY A 35 -24.85 -34.54 55.04
CA GLY A 35 -24.65 -33.11 54.89
C GLY A 35 -24.21 -32.75 53.47
N THR A 36 -24.96 -31.85 52.81
CA THR A 36 -24.62 -31.28 51.52
C THR A 36 -23.59 -30.16 51.70
N ALA A 37 -22.32 -30.40 51.40
CA ALA A 37 -21.33 -29.33 51.24
C ALA A 37 -21.53 -28.66 49.87
N GLY A 38 -22.12 -27.46 49.85
CA GLY A 38 -22.25 -26.63 48.66
C GLY A 38 -20.88 -26.12 48.19
N ALA A 39 -20.57 -26.32 46.90
CA ALA A 39 -19.38 -25.77 46.27
C ALA A 39 -19.53 -24.25 46.05
N ALA A 40 -18.58 -23.46 46.52
CA ALA A 40 -18.53 -22.02 46.34
C ALA A 40 -18.20 -21.63 44.87
N PRO A 41 -18.77 -20.54 44.34
CA PRO A 41 -18.50 -20.08 42.98
C PRO A 41 -17.06 -19.54 42.84
N ALA A 42 -16.42 -19.87 41.73
CA ALA A 42 -15.06 -19.41 41.41
C ALA A 42 -14.99 -17.88 41.28
N PRO A 43 -13.91 -17.23 41.75
CA PRO A 43 -13.78 -15.78 41.74
C PRO A 43 -13.73 -15.24 40.30
N ALA A 44 -14.43 -14.12 40.07
CA ALA A 44 -14.45 -13.44 38.78
C ALA A 44 -13.05 -12.95 38.40
N ALA A 45 -12.63 -13.23 37.17
CA ALA A 45 -11.36 -12.78 36.63
C ALA A 45 -11.32 -11.24 36.54
N PHE A 46 -10.27 -10.63 37.10
CA PHE A 46 -10.02 -9.20 37.00
C PHE A 46 -9.61 -8.84 35.56
N VAL A 47 -10.46 -8.10 34.86
CA VAL A 47 -10.17 -7.57 33.52
C VAL A 47 -9.51 -6.21 33.67
N MET A 48 -8.21 -6.11 33.39
CA MET A 48 -7.51 -4.82 33.34
C MET A 48 -7.77 -4.14 31.99
N PRO A 49 -8.38 -2.94 31.96
CA PRO A 49 -8.61 -2.23 30.70
C PRO A 49 -7.29 -1.72 30.12
N VAL A 50 -7.08 -2.00 28.83
CA VAL A 50 -5.91 -1.54 28.06
C VAL A 50 -6.39 -0.56 27.00
N PRO A 51 -5.71 0.58 26.80
CA PRO A 51 -6.08 1.54 25.76
C PRO A 51 -5.90 0.93 24.36
N VAL A 52 -6.90 1.12 23.51
CA VAL A 52 -6.89 0.72 22.09
C VAL A 52 -7.22 1.91 21.20
N VAL A 53 -6.68 1.90 19.99
CA VAL A 53 -6.95 2.91 18.95
C VAL A 53 -7.47 2.25 17.69
N ASN A 54 -8.47 2.88 17.05
CA ASN A 54 -9.05 2.42 15.80
C ASN A 54 -8.19 2.85 14.60
N VAL A 55 -7.80 1.89 13.76
CA VAL A 55 -7.05 2.15 12.52
C VAL A 55 -8.01 2.37 11.36
N VAL A 56 -7.85 3.47 10.63
CA VAL A 56 -8.64 3.78 9.42
C VAL A 56 -7.74 3.66 8.20
N LYS A 57 -8.11 2.80 7.25
CA LYS A 57 -7.41 2.68 5.96
C LYS A 57 -7.81 3.85 5.05
N ARG A 58 -6.82 4.55 4.51
CA ARG A 58 -7.01 5.61 3.52
C ARG A 58 -5.97 5.45 2.42
N THR A 59 -6.38 5.63 1.18
CA THR A 59 -5.46 5.65 0.04
C THR A 59 -4.77 7.00 0.00
N LEU A 60 -3.44 6.98 0.04
CA LEU A 60 -2.61 8.18 -0.05
C LEU A 60 -1.74 8.10 -1.30
N PRO A 61 -1.60 9.18 -2.07
CA PRO A 61 -0.65 9.23 -3.17
C PRO A 61 0.78 9.16 -2.63
N ILE A 62 1.64 8.39 -3.29
CA ILE A 62 3.06 8.30 -2.98
C ILE A 62 3.80 9.19 -3.96
N TYR A 63 4.51 10.19 -3.45
CA TYR A 63 5.40 11.04 -4.23
C TYR A 63 6.84 10.55 -4.04
N LEU A 64 7.60 10.55 -5.14
CA LEU A 64 8.98 10.09 -5.17
C LEU A 64 9.82 11.21 -5.77
N ASP A 65 10.73 11.74 -4.96
CA ASP A 65 11.65 12.79 -5.39
C ASP A 65 12.97 12.16 -5.82
N TYR A 66 13.41 12.50 -7.02
CA TYR A 66 14.67 12.01 -7.58
C TYR A 66 15.55 13.19 -7.97
N ALA A 67 16.84 13.08 -7.66
CA ALA A 67 17.82 14.01 -8.20
C ALA A 67 17.98 13.76 -9.71
N ALA A 68 17.85 14.83 -10.50
CA ALA A 68 18.03 14.79 -11.93
C ALA A 68 18.90 15.97 -12.40
N ARG A 69 19.54 15.81 -13.55
CA ARG A 69 20.26 16.87 -14.25
C ARG A 69 19.61 17.10 -15.61
N VAL A 70 19.52 18.37 -15.99
CA VAL A 70 19.06 18.77 -17.32
C VAL A 70 20.26 18.92 -18.23
N GLU A 71 20.13 18.41 -19.45
CA GLU A 71 21.14 18.54 -20.50
C GLU A 71 20.51 19.16 -21.75
N PRO A 72 21.28 19.90 -22.57
CA PRO A 72 20.78 20.46 -23.80
C PRO A 72 20.40 19.35 -24.79
N ILE A 73 19.28 19.52 -25.50
CA ILE A 73 18.85 18.59 -26.56
C ILE A 73 19.94 18.43 -27.63
N ARG A 74 20.62 19.54 -27.95
CA ARG A 74 21.72 19.58 -28.92
C ARG A 74 22.77 20.59 -28.43
N SER A 75 24.03 20.18 -28.51
CA SER A 75 25.19 21.04 -28.31
C SER A 75 26.08 20.91 -29.54
N ILE A 76 26.41 22.04 -30.17
CA ILE A 76 27.21 22.07 -31.40
C ILE A 76 28.33 23.08 -31.20
N THR A 77 29.57 22.64 -31.39
CA THR A 77 30.74 23.53 -31.41
C THR A 77 30.92 24.08 -32.82
N LEU A 78 30.89 25.40 -32.96
CA LEU A 78 31.16 26.07 -34.23
C LEU A 78 32.65 26.03 -34.56
N GLN A 79 32.97 25.71 -35.80
CA GLN A 79 34.34 25.66 -36.32
C GLN A 79 34.36 26.32 -37.71
N ALA A 80 35.38 27.13 -37.95
CA ALA A 80 35.62 27.69 -39.27
C ALA A 80 36.05 26.58 -40.24
N ARG A 81 35.36 26.47 -41.38
CA ARG A 81 35.71 25.49 -42.43
C ARG A 81 36.91 25.92 -43.26
N VAL A 82 37.17 27.22 -43.29
CA VAL A 82 38.21 27.84 -44.10
C VAL A 82 39.06 28.74 -43.20
N PRO A 83 40.39 28.76 -43.38
CA PRO A 83 41.25 29.68 -42.66
C PRO A 83 41.04 31.11 -43.17
N GLY A 84 41.13 32.09 -42.30
CA GLY A 84 41.04 33.50 -42.69
C GLY A 84 40.86 34.40 -41.49
N TYR A 85 40.88 35.71 -41.74
CA TYR A 85 40.64 36.71 -40.71
C TYR A 85 39.15 36.92 -40.48
N LEU A 86 38.75 37.04 -39.21
CA LEU A 86 37.38 37.37 -38.87
C LEU A 86 37.13 38.86 -39.20
N GLN A 87 36.19 39.12 -40.09
CA GLN A 87 35.84 40.47 -40.53
C GLN A 87 34.72 41.06 -39.65
N GLU A 88 33.69 40.26 -39.35
CA GLU A 88 32.51 40.73 -38.62
C GLU A 88 31.86 39.60 -37.82
N GLN A 89 31.38 39.93 -36.62
CA GLN A 89 30.45 39.12 -35.85
C GLN A 89 29.03 39.68 -36.05
N ALA A 90 28.20 38.96 -36.78
CA ALA A 90 26.85 39.40 -37.13
C ALA A 90 25.81 39.01 -36.07
N ALA A 91 26.04 37.91 -35.34
CA ALA A 91 25.19 37.49 -34.23
C ALA A 91 25.81 37.86 -32.88
N ALA A 92 25.04 38.52 -32.02
CA ALA A 92 25.47 38.89 -30.67
C ALA A 92 25.58 37.67 -29.76
N ASP A 93 26.48 37.73 -28.78
CA ASP A 93 26.66 36.66 -27.81
C ASP A 93 25.39 36.43 -26.98
N GLY A 94 24.99 35.15 -26.87
CA GLY A 94 23.78 34.75 -26.13
C GLY A 94 22.46 35.02 -26.86
N SER A 95 22.50 35.50 -28.11
CA SER A 95 21.28 35.66 -28.91
C SER A 95 20.75 34.32 -29.43
N ASP A 96 19.42 34.24 -29.56
CA ASP A 96 18.76 33.11 -30.22
C ASP A 96 18.94 33.23 -31.74
N VAL A 97 19.56 32.21 -32.34
CA VAL A 97 19.83 32.15 -33.78
C VAL A 97 19.17 30.93 -34.41
N LYS A 98 18.77 31.05 -35.67
CA LYS A 98 18.18 29.97 -36.44
C LYS A 98 19.22 29.32 -37.34
N GLN A 99 18.88 28.13 -37.82
CA GLN A 99 19.71 27.44 -38.79
C GLN A 99 19.81 28.28 -40.08
N GLY A 100 21.04 28.53 -40.52
CA GLY A 100 21.34 29.29 -41.73
C GLY A 100 21.59 30.77 -41.50
N ASP A 101 21.40 31.28 -40.29
CA ASP A 101 21.71 32.67 -39.97
C ASP A 101 23.22 32.93 -40.06
N LEU A 102 23.58 34.13 -40.53
CA LEU A 102 24.97 34.56 -40.59
C LEU A 102 25.45 34.86 -39.18
N LEU A 103 26.36 34.04 -38.67
CA LEU A 103 26.96 34.23 -37.35
C LEU A 103 28.24 35.05 -37.43
N TYR A 104 29.12 34.68 -38.37
CA TYR A 104 30.44 35.25 -38.56
C TYR A 104 30.75 35.41 -40.03
N ARG A 105 31.41 36.51 -40.39
CA ARG A 105 31.94 36.76 -41.73
C ARG A 105 33.46 36.70 -41.69
N ILE A 106 34.03 35.80 -42.48
CA ILE A 106 35.48 35.72 -42.72
C ILE A 106 35.80 36.63 -43.92
N ALA A 107 36.92 37.34 -43.85
CA ALA A 107 37.39 38.23 -44.91
C ALA A 107 37.46 37.47 -46.26
N PRO A 108 36.75 37.93 -47.31
CA PRO A 108 36.60 37.17 -48.55
C PRO A 108 37.70 37.43 -49.58
N GLU A 109 38.60 38.38 -49.35
CA GLU A 109 39.55 38.92 -50.34
C GLU A 109 40.39 37.85 -51.03
N ASP A 110 41.04 36.96 -50.27
CA ASP A 110 41.83 35.85 -50.83
C ASP A 110 40.96 34.84 -51.60
N TYR A 111 39.76 34.56 -51.08
CA TYR A 111 38.85 33.59 -51.69
C TYR A 111 38.19 34.13 -52.95
N GLN A 112 37.89 35.43 -52.99
CA GLN A 112 37.30 36.09 -54.14
C GLN A 112 38.32 36.14 -55.28
N ALA A 113 39.57 36.51 -54.99
CA ALA A 113 40.66 36.51 -55.98
C ALA A 113 40.88 35.12 -56.60
N ALA A 114 40.89 34.06 -55.78
CA ALA A 114 41.01 32.68 -56.26
C ALA A 114 39.81 32.25 -57.13
N LEU A 115 38.61 32.72 -56.79
CA LEU A 115 37.39 32.42 -57.54
C LEU A 115 37.39 33.12 -58.91
N ASP A 116 37.86 34.36 -58.96
CA ASP A 116 37.99 35.13 -60.20
C ASP A 116 39.06 34.53 -61.12
N GLN A 117 40.18 34.04 -60.56
CA GLN A 117 41.19 33.30 -61.31
C GLN A 117 40.65 31.99 -61.90
N ALA A 118 39.78 31.27 -61.18
CA ALA A 118 39.21 30.01 -61.65
C ALA A 118 38.11 30.19 -62.71
N LYS A 119 37.55 31.41 -62.85
CA LYS A 119 36.51 31.74 -63.82
C LYS A 119 37.05 32.27 -65.15
N ALA A 120 38.26 32.82 -65.15
CA ALA A 120 38.95 33.32 -66.34
C ALA A 120 39.44 32.17 -67.23
#